data_AF-Q1IAK3-F1
#
_entry.id   AF-Q1IAK3-F1
#
_cell.length_a   1.000
_cell.length_b   1.000
_cell.length_c   1.000
_cell.angle_alpha   90.00
_cell.angle_beta   90.00
_cell.angle_gamma   90.00
#
_symmetry.space_group_name_H-M   'P 1'
#
loop_
_entity.id
_entity.type
_entity.pdbx_description
1 polymer ?
#
loop_
_entity_poly.entity_id
_entity_poly.type
_entity_poly.pdbx_seq_one_letter_code
_entity_poly.pdbx_strand_id
1 'polypeptide(L)' 'MLTQYPVGISVYEWAIENGHFHVKREKEKSPAFIQKFSSAAQAHFHFERGSLE' A
#
# COMPACT_ATOMS: atom_id res chain seq x y z
N MET A 1 13.96 -5.35 -4.75
CA MET A 1 12.56 -4.94 -4.90
C MET A 1 12.35 -3.65 -4.12
N LEU A 2 11.94 -2.58 -4.79
CA LEU A 2 11.57 -1.30 -4.18
C LEU A 2 10.08 -1.07 -4.40
N THR A 3 9.35 -0.70 -3.35
CA THR A 3 7.92 -0.41 -3.44
C THR A 3 7.72 1.11 -3.43
N GLN A 4 6.91 1.61 -4.36
CA GLN A 4 6.55 3.02 -4.39
C GLN A 4 5.50 3.31 -3.31
N TYR A 5 5.83 4.25 -2.41
CA TYR A 5 4.91 4.72 -1.38
C TYR A 5 4.29 6.06 -1.78
N PRO A 6 3.00 6.28 -1.47
CA PRO A 6 2.38 7.59 -1.64
C PRO A 6 2.99 8.60 -0.65
N VAL A 7 3.12 9.85 -1.08
CA VAL A 7 3.67 10.93 -0.26
C VAL A 7 2.52 11.75 0.33
N GLY A 8 2.59 12.02 1.64
CA GLY A 8 1.60 12.84 2.34
C GLY A 8 0.32 12.12 2.78
N ILE A 9 0.12 10.86 2.35
CA ILE A 9 -0.99 10.00 2.78
C ILE A 9 -0.47 8.60 3.13
N SER A 10 -1.25 7.85 3.90
CA SER A 10 -0.93 6.45 4.21
C SER A 10 -1.25 5.53 3.04
N VAL A 11 -0.63 4.35 2.99
CA VAL A 11 -0.96 3.30 1.99
C VAL A 11 -2.41 2.86 2.09
N TYR A 12 -2.99 2.90 3.29
CA TYR A 12 -4.39 2.56 3.53
C TYR A 12 -5.33 3.55 2.83
N GLU A 13 -5.13 4.85 3.07
CA GLU A 13 -5.92 5.91 2.43
C GLU A 13 -5.77 5.83 0.91
N TRP A 14 -4.53 5.75 0.43
CA TRP A 14 -4.24 5.60 -0.99
C TRP A 14 -4.94 4.39 -1.62
N ALA A 15 -4.96 3.24 -0.95
CA ALA A 15 -5.59 2.03 -1.47
C ALA A 15 -7.12 2.18 -1.53
N ILE A 16 -7.74 2.93 -0.62
CA ILE A 16 -9.18 3.22 -0.66
C ILE A 16 -9.48 4.20 -1.80
N GLU A 17 -8.73 5.30 -1.90
CA GLU A 17 -8.92 6.34 -2.94
C GLU A 17 -8.77 5.78 -4.35
N ASN A 18 -7.86 4.82 -4.55
CA ASN A 18 -7.63 4.15 -5.84
C ASN A 18 -8.52 2.92 -6.05
N GLY A 19 -9.43 2.61 -5.12
CA GLY A 19 -10.36 1.47 -5.23
C GLY A 19 -9.71 0.09 -5.08
N HIS A 20 -8.45 0.02 -4.63
CA HIS A 20 -7.74 -1.23 -4.36
C HIS A 20 -8.16 -1.89 -3.05
N PHE A 21 -8.74 -1.12 -2.13
CA PHE A 21 -9.25 -1.63 -0.85
C PHE A 21 -10.62 -1.04 -0.53
N HIS A 22 -11.50 -1.88 0.02
CA HIS A 22 -12.81 -1.45 0.50
C HIS A 22 -13.04 -1.98 1.91
N VAL A 23 -13.32 -1.07 2.83
CA VAL A 23 -13.57 -1.38 4.24
C VAL A 23 -14.90 -2.11 4.37
N LYS A 24 -14.90 -3.31 4.93
CA LYS A 24 -16.13 -4.12 5.12
C LYS A 24 -16.48 -4.30 6.59
N ARG A 25 -15.52 -4.10 7.49
CA ARG A 25 -15.63 -4.36 8.93
C ARG A 25 -15.07 -3.19 9.71
N GLU A 26 -15.66 -2.89 10.85
CA GLU A 26 -15.24 -1.77 11.71
C GLU A 26 -13.78 -1.90 12.18
N LYS A 27 -13.32 -3.12 12.46
CA LYS A 27 -11.92 -3.40 12.83
C LYS A 27 -10.90 -2.95 11.79
N GLU A 28 -11.28 -2.87 10.52
CA GLU A 28 -10.41 -2.44 9.41
C GLU A 28 -10.24 -0.92 9.36
N LYS A 29 -10.96 -0.18 10.21
CA LYS A 29 -10.76 1.27 10.45
C LYS A 29 -9.91 1.54 11.70
N SER A 30 -9.55 0.49 12.45
CA SER A 30 -8.80 0.68 13.69
C SER A 30 -7.37 1.15 13.40
N PRO A 31 -6.79 2.04 14.22
CA PRO A 31 -5.41 2.49 14.06
C PRO A 31 -4.41 1.33 14.02
N ALA A 32 -4.66 0.28 14.82
CA ALA A 32 -3.82 -0.92 14.86
C ALA A 32 -3.84 -1.71 13.54
N PHE A 33 -4.97 -1.71 12.83
CA PHE A 33 -5.08 -2.30 11.49
C PHE A 33 -4.38 -1.42 10.46
N ILE A 34 -4.69 -0.12 10.45
CA ILE A 34 -4.13 0.85 9.50
C ILE A 34 -2.60 0.89 9.58
N GLN A 35 -2.03 0.86 10.78
CA GLN A 35 -0.57 0.85 11.00
C GLN A 35 0.13 -0.36 10.37
N LYS A 36 -0.56 -1.51 10.28
CA LYS A 36 -0.03 -2.77 9.75
C LYS A 36 -0.45 -3.01 8.29
N PHE A 37 -1.23 -2.10 7.71
CA PHE A 37 -1.77 -2.25 6.39
C PHE A 37 -0.68 -2.08 5.32
N SER A 38 -0.69 -2.96 4.34
CA SER A 38 0.12 -2.87 3.12
C SER A 38 -0.74 -3.26 1.92
N SER A 39 -0.37 -2.80 0.73
CA SER A 39 -1.11 -3.10 -0.50
C SER A 39 -0.19 -3.66 -1.57
N ALA A 40 -0.56 -4.84 -2.11
CA ALA A 40 0.12 -5.43 -3.25
C ALA A 40 -0.08 -4.62 -4.55
N ALA A 41 -1.07 -3.72 -4.59
CA ALA A 41 -1.34 -2.86 -5.73
C ALA A 41 -0.34 -1.70 -5.88
N GLN A 42 0.51 -1.45 -4.87
CA GLN A 42 1.59 -0.49 -4.98
C GLN A 42 2.56 -0.93 -6.09
N ALA A 43 3.15 0.02 -6.82
CA ALA A 43 4.16 -0.32 -7.81
C ALA A 43 5.39 -0.93 -7.14
N HIS A 44 5.85 -2.07 -7.67
CA HIS A 44 7.05 -2.76 -7.22
C HIS A 44 8.07 -2.77 -8.35
N PHE A 45 9.28 -2.33 -8.06
CA PHE A 45 10.39 -2.29 -8.99
C PHE A 45 11.40 -3.37 -8.61
N HIS A 46 11.59 -4.34 -9.51
CA HIS A 46 12.55 -5.42 -9.33
C HIS A 46 13.88 -5.00 -9.96
N PHE A 47 14.98 -5.25 -9.25
CA PHE A 47 16.31 -4.92 -9.75
C PHE A 47 17.19 -6.16 -9.65
N GLU A 48 17.68 -6.63 -10.79
CA GLU A 48 18.69 -7.67 -10.86
C GLU A 48 20.01 -7.07 -11.34
N ARG A 49 21.08 -7.29 -10.57
CA ARG A 49 22.44 -6.76 -10.86
C ARG A 49 22.48 -5.25 -11.17
N GLY A 50 21.64 -4.48 -10.49
CA GLY A 50 21.56 -3.02 -10.65
C GLY A 50 20.78 -2.54 -11.87
N SER A 51 20.19 -3.45 -12.67
CA SER A 51 19.28 -3.12 -13.76
C SER A 51 17.84 -3.37 -13.33
N LEU A 52 16.93 -2.47 -13.70
CA LEU A 52 15.49 -2.67 -13.50
C LEU A 52 15.02 -3.79 -14.43
N GLU A 53 14.38 -4.82 -13.87
CA GLU A 53 13.72 -5.91 -14.61
C GLU A 53 12.34 -5.52 -15.11
#